data_AF-A0A5N8VVG8-F1
#
_entry.id   AF-A0A5N8VVG8-F1
#
_cell.length_a   1.000
_cell.length_b   1.000
_cell.length_c   1.000
_cell.angle_alpha   90.00
_cell.angle_beta   90.00
_cell.angle_gamma   90.00
#
_symmetry.space_group_name_H-M   'P 1'
#
loop_
_entity.id
_entity.type
_entity.pdbx_description
1 polymer ?
#
loop_
_entity_poly.entity_id
_entity_poly.type
_entity_poly.pdbx_seq_one_letter_code
_entity_poly.pdbx_strand_id
1 'polypeptide(L)' 'MNTPVLRRGATFLSAGIIAAAALTDGDLVMLHSHVTTSATDHGTAADILRLENGKIVEHLDVLQAVPETSANDNTMF' A
#
# COMPACT_ATOMS: atom_id res chain seq x y z
N MET A 1 4.69 43.37 -14.79
CA MET A 1 4.53 42.81 -13.43
C MET A 1 3.22 42.06 -13.37
N ASN A 2 3.27 40.72 -13.38
CA ASN A 2 2.15 39.87 -12.99
C ASN A 2 2.76 38.56 -12.49
N THR A 3 2.74 38.35 -11.18
CA THR A 3 3.15 37.09 -10.55
C THR A 3 1.94 36.15 -10.53
N PRO A 4 2.05 34.90 -11.01
CA PRO A 4 0.97 33.95 -10.84
C PRO A 4 0.98 33.49 -9.38
N VAL A 5 -0.14 33.74 -8.69
CA VAL A 5 -0.38 33.26 -7.33
C VAL A 5 -0.63 31.75 -7.41
N LEU A 6 0.28 30.95 -6.85
CA LEU A 6 0.11 29.50 -6.70
C LEU A 6 -1.12 29.26 -5.81
N ARG A 7 -2.26 28.84 -6.39
CA ARG A 7 -3.41 28.40 -5.60
C ARG A 7 -3.05 27.09 -4.93
N ARG A 8 -2.78 27.14 -3.62
CA ARG A 8 -2.73 25.98 -2.73
C ARG A 8 -4.10 25.31 -2.73
N GLY A 9 -4.25 24.27 -3.53
CA GLY A 9 -5.26 23.24 -3.37
C GLY A 9 -4.54 21.94 -3.10
N ALA A 10 -4.11 21.71 -1.86
CA ALA A 10 -3.73 20.36 -1.45
C ALA A 10 -5.03 19.58 -1.32
N THR A 11 -5.49 18.99 -2.42
CA THR A 11 -6.46 17.90 -2.36
C THR A 11 -5.83 16.85 -1.45
N PHE A 12 -6.42 16.59 -0.29
CA PHE A 12 -6.02 15.46 0.53
C PHE A 12 -6.28 14.21 -0.32
N LEU A 13 -5.22 13.67 -0.92
CA LEU A 13 -5.23 12.33 -1.47
C LEU A 13 -5.54 11.44 -0.27
N SER A 14 -6.72 10.83 -0.25
CA SER A 14 -7.05 9.79 0.73
C SER A 14 -6.25 8.54 0.37
N ALA A 15 -4.95 8.59 0.59
CA ALA A 15 -4.07 7.44 0.55
C ALA A 15 -4.15 6.73 1.91
N GLY A 16 -4.20 5.41 1.90
CA GLY A 16 -4.35 4.59 3.09
C GLY A 16 -3.55 3.30 2.98
N ILE A 17 -3.06 2.82 4.11
CA ILE A 17 -2.45 1.50 4.25
C ILE A 17 -3.09 0.83 5.45
N ILE A 18 -3.75 -0.30 5.22
CA ILE A 18 -4.33 -1.13 6.27
C ILE A 18 -3.69 -2.51 6.19
N ALA A 19 -3.02 -2.96 7.25
CA ALA A 19 -2.53 -4.33 7.32
C ALA A 19 -3.69 -5.27 7.72
N ALA A 20 -4.07 -6.18 6.82
CA ALA A 20 -5.05 -7.23 7.08
C ALA A 20 -4.42 -8.39 7.86
N ALA A 21 -3.18 -8.74 7.54
CA ALA A 21 -2.41 -9.76 8.25
C ALA A 21 -0.91 -9.43 8.27
N ALA A 22 -0.23 -9.96 9.29
CA ALA A 22 1.22 -9.95 9.39
C ALA A 22 1.72 -11.34 9.77
N LEU A 23 2.76 -11.81 9.08
CA LEU A 23 3.40 -13.10 9.29
C LEU A 23 4.90 -12.89 9.40
N THR A 24 5.56 -13.71 10.21
CA THR A 24 7.01 -13.62 10.42
C THR A 24 7.63 -15.00 10.30
N ASP A 25 8.77 -15.10 9.63
CA ASP A 25 9.62 -16.29 9.59
C ASP A 25 11.09 -15.88 9.64
N GLY A 26 11.77 -16.16 10.76
CA GLY A 26 13.15 -15.72 10.98
C GLY A 26 13.29 -14.20 10.90
N ASP A 27 14.10 -13.72 9.95
CA ASP A 27 14.33 -12.31 9.67
C ASP A 27 13.37 -11.72 8.62
N LEU A 28 12.41 -12.51 8.11
CA LEU A 28 11.41 -12.08 7.16
C LEU A 28 10.09 -11.71 7.83
N VAL A 29 9.48 -10.65 7.34
CA VAL A 29 8.11 -10.22 7.67
C VAL A 29 7.32 -10.10 6.38
N MET A 30 6.17 -10.75 6.30
CA MET A 30 5.20 -10.55 5.23
C MET A 30 4.00 -9.77 5.79
N LEU A 31 3.62 -8.72 5.09
CA LEU A 31 2.42 -7.95 5.36
C LEU A 31 1.44 -8.17 4.21
N HIS A 32 0.23 -8.63 4.54
CA HIS A 32 -0.87 -8.57 3.60
C HIS A 32 -1.61 -7.26 3.84
N SER A 33 -1.32 -6.27 3.00
CA SER A 33 -1.75 -4.88 3.16
C SER A 33 -2.78 -4.50 2.09
N HIS A 34 -3.81 -3.76 2.45
CA HIS A 34 -4.66 -3.02 1.52
C HIS A 34 -4.13 -1.60 1.40
N VAL A 35 -3.44 -1.32 0.30
CA VAL A 35 -2.81 -0.01 0.02
C VAL A 35 -3.61 0.72 -1.03
N THR A 36 -4.11 1.93 -0.73
CA THR A 36 -4.80 2.81 -1.68
C THR A 36 -4.06 4.13 -1.82
N THR A 37 -4.06 4.69 -3.03
CA THR A 37 -3.39 5.97 -3.33
C THR A 37 -4.38 7.13 -3.56
N SER A 38 -5.68 6.82 -3.69
CA SER A 38 -6.76 7.80 -3.83
C SER A 38 -8.10 7.20 -3.42
N ALA A 39 -9.14 8.04 -3.29
CA ALA A 39 -10.48 7.59 -2.91
C ALA A 39 -11.13 6.61 -3.92
N THR A 40 -10.68 6.63 -5.17
CA THR A 40 -11.18 5.78 -6.25
C THR A 40 -10.25 4.63 -6.58
N ASP A 41 -9.12 4.52 -5.88
CA ASP A 41 -8.16 3.43 -6.07
C ASP A 41 -8.61 2.21 -5.26
N HIS A 42 -8.85 1.10 -5.94
CA HIS A 42 -9.22 -0.16 -5.29
C HIS A 42 -8.05 -0.76 -4.51
N GLY A 43 -6.82 -0.36 -4.82
CA GLY A 43 -5.62 -0.65 -4.07
C GLY A 43 -4.83 -1.87 -4.54
N THR A 44 -3.69 -2.11 -3.88
CA THR A 44 -2.77 -3.22 -4.13
C THR A 44 -2.48 -4.06 -2.89
N ALA A 45 -1.89 -5.24 -3.08
CA ALA A 45 -1.68 -6.21 -2.02
C ALA A 45 -0.27 -6.80 -1.95
N ALA A 46 0.32 -6.67 -0.76
CA ALA A 46 1.43 -7.42 -0.17
C ALA A 46 2.85 -6.82 -0.24
N ASP A 47 3.51 -6.86 0.92
CA ASP A 47 4.90 -6.46 1.13
C ASP A 47 5.67 -7.60 1.82
N ILE A 48 6.93 -7.78 1.45
CA ILE A 48 7.88 -8.68 2.13
C ILE A 48 9.09 -7.85 2.54
N LEU A 49 9.45 -7.93 3.80
CA LEU A 49 10.55 -7.21 4.41
C LEU A 49 11.56 -8.20 4.98
N ARG A 50 12.85 -7.92 4.81
CA ARG A 50 13.92 -8.62 5.52
C ARG A 50 14.62 -7.68 6.48
N LEU A 51 14.90 -8.16 7.69
CA LEU A 51 15.49 -7.36 8.76
C LEU A 51 16.90 -7.82 9.11
N GLU A 52 17.79 -6.87 9.38
CA GLU A 52 19.07 -7.14 10.05
C GLU A 52 19.26 -6.13 11.19
N ASN A 53 19.64 -6.62 12.36
CA ASN A 53 19.89 -5.78 13.55
C ASN A 53 18.72 -4.84 13.88
N GLY A 54 17.48 -5.34 13.72
CA GLY A 54 16.25 -4.58 13.96
C GLY A 54 15.94 -3.51 12.91
N LYS A 55 16.60 -3.51 11.76
CA LYS A 55 16.37 -2.58 10.65
C LYS A 55 15.93 -3.31 9.40
N ILE A 56 15.01 -2.72 8.64
CA ILE A 56 14.65 -3.21 7.31
C ILE A 56 15.85 -2.99 6.40
N VAL A 57 16.36 -4.06 5.79
CA VAL A 57 17.49 -4.04 4.85
C VAL A 57 17.09 -4.43 3.43
N GLU A 58 15.89 -4.99 3.28
CA GLU A 58 15.31 -5.37 2.00
C GLU A 58 13.79 -5.21 2.07
N HIS A 59 13.21 -4.72 0.98
CA HIS A 59 11.77 -4.56 0.81
C HIS A 59 11.43 -4.99 -0.62
N LEU A 60 10.62 -6.04 -0.74
CA LEU A 60 10.02 -6.49 -1.98
C LEU A 60 8.52 -6.22 -1.92
N ASP A 61 7.97 -5.69 -3.00
CA ASP A 61 6.56 -5.47 -3.17
C ASP A 61 5.94 -6.48 -4.14
N VAL A 62 4.67 -6.79 -3.90
CA VAL A 62 3.80 -7.39 -4.91
C VAL A 62 2.69 -6.39 -5.15
N LEU A 63 2.61 -5.85 -6.37
CA LEU A 63 1.61 -4.85 -6.71
C LEU A 63 0.47 -5.48 -7.51
N GLN A 64 -0.26 -6.41 -6.87
CA GLN A 64 -1.48 -6.96 -7.45
C GLN A 64 -2.64 -6.00 -7.19
N ALA A 65 -3.25 -5.46 -8.25
CA ALA A 65 -4.44 -4.64 -8.13
C ALA A 65 -5.64 -5.46 -7.62
N VAL A 66 -6.42 -4.89 -6.70
CA VAL A 66 -7.73 -5.43 -6.32
C VAL A 66 -8.64 -5.38 -7.55
N PRO A 67 -9.17 -6.53 -8.02
CA PRO A 67 -9.95 -6.56 -9.24
C PRO A 67 -11.32 -5.90 -9.02
N GLU A 68 -11.86 -5.25 -10.04
CA GLU A 68 -13.24 -4.75 -10.03
C GLU A 68 -14.26 -5.90 -9.95
N THR A 69 -13.94 -7.05 -10.54
CA THR A 69 -14.76 -8.27 -10.48
C THR A 69 -13.89 -9.46 -10.12
N SER A 70 -14.26 -10.19 -9.07
CA SER A 70 -13.58 -11.41 -8.65
C SER A 70 -14.21 -12.64 -9.32
N ALA A 71 -13.37 -13.63 -9.63
CA ALA A 71 -13.82 -14.95 -10.08
C ALA A 71 -14.22 -15.88 -8.91
N ASN A 72 -14.00 -15.43 -7.67
CA ASN A 72 -14.39 -16.13 -6.45
C ASN A 72 -15.21 -15.21 -5.53
N ASP A 73 -15.92 -15.80 -4.58
CA ASP A 73 -16.82 -15.06 -3.68
C ASP A 73 -16.12 -14.45 -2.44
N ASN A 74 -14.81 -14.68 -2.25
CA ASN A 74 -14.07 -14.16 -1.12
C ASN A 74 -13.54 -12.74 -1.41
N THR A 75 -13.38 -11.95 -0.35
CA THR A 75 -12.60 -10.71 -0.42
C THR A 75 -11.11 -11.03 -0.62
N MET A 76 -10.36 -10.08 -1.18
CA MET A 76 -8.90 -10.23 -1.31
C MET A 76 -8.20 -10.23 0.07
N PHE A 77 -8.81 -9.60 1.07
CA PHE A 77 -8.30 -9.44 2.44
C PHE A 77 -9.23 -10.08 3.46
#